data_AF-A0A3N5SIK7-F1
#
_entry.id   AF-A0A3N5SIK7-F1
#
_cell.length_a   1.000
_cell.length_b   1.000
_cell.length_c   1.000
_cell.angle_alpha   90.00
_cell.angle_beta   90.00
_cell.angle_gamma   90.00
#
_symmetry.space_group_name_H-M   'P 1'
#
loop_
_entity.id
_entity.type
_entity.pdbx_description
1 polymer ?
#
loop_
_entity_poly.entity_id
_entity_poly.type
_entity_poly.pdbx_seq_one_letter_code
_entity_poly.pdbx_strand_id
1 'polypeptide(L)'
;MKTKRELANFDPQRLAFYEKENYVADYRKRWLRLLVVSISMVKEAYQLSLPQAIYGAYLVARAEIAAAPFPDNDIPTAEAYIRRFYLFLKGIYPLHFDVEEAARQEVNWWVVHRRLFAQEQNQELVEAVARSYAVFFGTPVDRLMEAAAERARGMLYSDQWVRGGMEGHSPLLVREEEALRSAYRLLRSALAEEEVVHGRA
;
A
#
# COMPACT_ATOMS: atom_id res chain seq x y z
N MET A 1 -23.34 3.98 7.17
CA MET A 1 -22.19 4.56 6.46
C MET A 1 -21.01 4.48 7.41
N LYS A 2 -19.85 4.01 6.95
CA LYS A 2 -18.65 3.90 7.80
C LYS A 2 -17.99 5.27 7.94
N THR A 3 -17.08 5.44 8.90
CA THR A 3 -16.37 6.70 9.20
C THR A 3 -14.94 6.66 8.65
N LYS A 4 -14.37 7.83 8.37
CA LYS A 4 -12.93 7.96 8.02
C LYS A 4 -12.04 7.34 9.11
N ARG A 5 -12.44 7.46 10.38
CA ARG A 5 -11.76 6.88 11.55
C ARG A 5 -11.62 5.36 11.48
N GLU A 6 -12.61 4.67 10.92
CA GLU A 6 -12.52 3.22 10.74
C GLU A 6 -11.39 2.83 9.79
N LEU A 7 -11.04 3.66 8.79
CA LEU A 7 -9.89 3.38 7.92
C LEU A 7 -8.54 3.47 8.65
N ALA A 8 -8.46 4.19 9.76
CA ALA A 8 -7.26 4.25 10.59
C ALA A 8 -7.17 3.07 11.60
N ASN A 9 -8.21 2.25 11.72
CA ASN A 9 -8.29 1.14 12.70
C ASN A 9 -7.77 -0.21 12.17
N PHE A 10 -6.98 -0.22 11.09
CA PHE A 10 -6.33 -1.45 10.64
C PHE A 10 -5.39 -2.01 11.71
N ASP A 11 -5.19 -3.33 11.70
CA ASP A 11 -4.18 -4.00 12.52
C ASP A 11 -2.81 -3.96 11.79
N PRO A 12 -1.80 -3.24 12.33
CA PRO A 12 -0.48 -3.13 11.69
C PRO A 12 0.24 -4.47 11.52
N GLN A 13 0.01 -5.43 12.43
CA GLN A 13 0.63 -6.75 12.35
C GLN A 13 0.00 -7.59 11.23
N ARG A 14 -1.33 -7.58 11.14
CA ARG A 14 -2.05 -8.31 10.07
C ARG A 14 -1.76 -7.72 8.70
N LEU A 15 -1.77 -6.39 8.59
CA LEU A 15 -1.54 -5.73 7.31
C LEU A 15 -0.10 -5.95 6.80
N ALA A 16 0.90 -5.83 7.68
CA ALA A 16 2.29 -6.16 7.36
C ALA A 16 2.46 -7.61 6.90
N PHE A 17 1.81 -8.56 7.60
CA PHE A 17 1.83 -9.96 7.21
C PHE A 17 1.23 -10.16 5.82
N TYR A 18 0.07 -9.57 5.53
CA TYR A 18 -0.57 -9.72 4.23
C TYR A 18 0.22 -9.09 3.08
N GLU A 19 0.80 -7.91 3.28
CA GLU A 19 1.62 -7.26 2.24
C GLU A 19 2.89 -8.08 1.94
N LYS A 20 3.62 -8.53 2.95
CA LYS A 20 4.76 -9.44 2.75
C LYS A 20 4.35 -10.73 2.04
N GLU A 21 3.29 -11.39 2.50
CA GLU A 21 2.81 -12.62 1.85
C GLU A 21 2.34 -12.37 0.42
N ASN A 22 1.85 -11.16 0.11
CA ASN A 22 1.49 -10.74 -1.24
C ASN A 22 2.71 -10.72 -2.15
N TYR A 23 3.78 -10.03 -1.76
CA TYR A 23 5.03 -9.98 -2.51
C TYR A 23 5.62 -11.38 -2.72
N VAL A 24 5.73 -12.18 -1.66
CA VAL A 24 6.25 -13.55 -1.78
C VAL A 24 5.37 -14.41 -2.70
N ALA A 25 4.04 -14.25 -2.65
CA ALA A 25 3.14 -15.00 -3.51
C ALA A 25 3.22 -14.57 -4.99
N ASP A 26 3.36 -13.28 -5.28
CA ASP A 26 3.53 -12.79 -6.65
C ASP A 26 4.87 -13.23 -7.24
N TYR A 27 5.98 -12.99 -6.55
CA TYR A 27 7.31 -13.35 -7.06
C TYR A 27 7.46 -14.86 -7.28
N ARG A 28 6.89 -15.69 -6.39
CA ARG A 28 6.85 -17.16 -6.56
C ARG A 28 5.70 -17.68 -7.41
N LYS A 29 4.89 -16.80 -8.02
CA LYS A 29 3.78 -17.15 -8.92
C LYS A 29 2.78 -18.13 -8.28
N ARG A 30 2.54 -17.98 -6.97
CA ARG A 30 1.59 -18.77 -6.18
C ARG A 30 0.20 -18.17 -6.27
N TRP A 31 -0.44 -18.28 -7.44
CA TRP A 31 -1.66 -17.54 -7.80
C TRP A 31 -2.83 -17.67 -6.84
N LEU A 32 -3.13 -18.89 -6.35
CA LEU A 32 -4.21 -19.08 -5.38
C LEU A 32 -3.90 -18.39 -4.05
N ARG A 33 -2.64 -18.47 -3.61
CA ARG A 33 -2.19 -17.79 -2.40
C ARG A 33 -2.26 -16.28 -2.60
N LEU A 34 -1.78 -15.77 -3.73
CA LEU A 34 -1.81 -14.36 -4.10
C LEU A 34 -3.23 -13.81 -4.04
N LEU A 35 -4.21 -14.49 -4.65
CA LEU A 35 -5.61 -14.08 -4.60
C LEU A 35 -6.12 -13.96 -3.15
N VAL A 36 -5.89 -14.97 -2.32
CA VAL A 36 -6.35 -14.99 -0.92
C VAL A 36 -5.71 -13.87 -0.10
N VAL A 37 -4.40 -13.65 -0.25
CA VAL A 37 -3.70 -12.60 0.52
C VAL A 37 -4.01 -11.21 0.00
N SER A 38 -4.21 -10.99 -1.31
CA SER A 38 -4.68 -9.71 -1.86
C SER A 38 -6.06 -9.32 -1.31
N ILE A 39 -7.01 -10.25 -1.27
CA ILE A 39 -8.35 -10.00 -0.70
C ILE A 39 -8.23 -9.66 0.79
N SER A 40 -7.39 -10.40 1.52
CA SER A 40 -7.20 -10.20 2.96
C SER A 40 -6.52 -8.86 3.26
N MET A 41 -5.53 -8.47 2.44
CA MET A 41 -4.83 -7.19 2.53
C MET A 41 -5.79 -6.03 2.32
N VAL A 42 -6.57 -6.04 1.22
CA VAL A 42 -7.54 -4.98 0.91
C VAL A 42 -8.64 -4.93 1.97
N LYS A 43 -9.09 -6.09 2.47
CA LYS A 43 -10.06 -6.16 3.56
C LYS A 43 -9.55 -5.47 4.82
N GLU A 44 -8.30 -5.74 5.21
CA GLU A 44 -7.67 -5.18 6.41
C GLU A 44 -7.36 -3.69 6.24
N ALA A 45 -6.69 -3.30 5.15
CA ALA A 45 -6.28 -1.91 4.90
C ALA A 45 -7.46 -0.94 4.87
N TYR A 46 -8.59 -1.37 4.31
CA TYR A 46 -9.76 -0.51 4.09
C TYR A 46 -10.99 -0.94 4.91
N GLN A 47 -10.80 -1.82 5.90
CA GLN A 47 -11.85 -2.33 6.80
C GLN A 47 -13.13 -2.80 6.08
N LEU A 48 -13.01 -3.41 4.91
CA LEU A 48 -14.14 -3.74 4.04
C LEU A 48 -14.88 -5.02 4.50
N SER A 49 -16.13 -5.20 4.08
CA SER A 49 -16.78 -6.51 4.12
C SER A 49 -16.13 -7.46 3.12
N LEU A 50 -16.34 -8.78 3.24
CA LEU A 50 -15.71 -9.73 2.32
C LEU A 50 -16.10 -9.49 0.84
N PRO A 51 -17.39 -9.30 0.48
CA PRO A 51 -17.76 -8.98 -0.91
C PRO A 51 -17.13 -7.69 -1.43
N GLN A 52 -17.05 -6.66 -0.57
CA GLN A 52 -16.40 -5.39 -0.89
C GLN A 52 -14.90 -5.56 -1.12
N ALA A 53 -14.23 -6.36 -0.29
CA ALA A 53 -12.80 -6.65 -0.42
C ALA A 53 -12.47 -7.43 -1.69
N ILE A 54 -13.33 -8.38 -2.09
CA ILE A 54 -13.18 -9.11 -3.37
C ILE A 54 -13.23 -8.13 -4.54
N TYR A 55 -14.22 -7.23 -4.55
CA TYR A 55 -14.34 -6.22 -5.61
C TYR A 55 -13.17 -5.23 -5.60
N GLY A 56 -12.75 -4.76 -4.42
CA GLY A 56 -11.59 -3.87 -4.28
C GLY A 56 -10.30 -4.53 -4.76
N ALA A 57 -10.03 -5.77 -4.36
CA ALA A 57 -8.87 -6.54 -4.78
C ALA A 57 -8.87 -6.81 -6.30
N TYR A 58 -10.05 -7.04 -6.90
CA TYR A 58 -10.17 -7.13 -8.35
C TYR A 58 -9.71 -5.84 -9.05
N LEU A 59 -10.14 -4.67 -8.57
CA LEU A 59 -9.75 -3.39 -9.18
C LEU A 59 -8.24 -3.14 -9.05
N VAL A 60 -7.68 -3.36 -7.86
CA VAL A 60 -6.23 -3.21 -7.62
C VAL A 60 -5.43 -4.18 -8.49
N ALA A 61 -5.81 -5.47 -8.55
CA ALA A 61 -5.12 -6.44 -9.38
C ALA A 61 -5.15 -6.07 -10.88
N ARG A 62 -6.25 -5.52 -11.38
CA ARG A 62 -6.33 -5.05 -12.78
C ARG A 62 -5.42 -3.84 -13.04
N ALA A 63 -5.26 -2.95 -12.05
CA ALA A 63 -4.33 -1.84 -12.14
C ALA A 63 -2.87 -2.35 -12.12
N GLU A 64 -2.54 -3.27 -11.23
CA GLU A 64 -1.21 -3.87 -11.13
C GLU A 64 -0.81 -4.59 -12.41
N ILE A 65 -1.73 -5.35 -13.02
CA ILE A 65 -1.50 -6.02 -14.33
C ILE A 65 -1.19 -5.00 -15.43
N ALA A 66 -1.91 -3.88 -15.48
CA ALA A 66 -1.66 -2.82 -16.47
C ALA A 66 -0.31 -2.12 -16.24
N ALA A 67 0.06 -1.93 -14.97
CA ALA A 67 1.32 -1.30 -14.59
C ALA A 67 2.53 -2.27 -14.65
N ALA A 68 2.31 -3.60 -14.72
CA ALA A 68 3.34 -4.61 -14.57
C ALA A 68 4.41 -4.62 -15.68
N PRO A 69 4.09 -4.51 -16.99
CA PRO A 69 5.11 -4.43 -18.03
C PRO A 69 6.00 -3.21 -17.77
N PHE A 70 7.32 -3.38 -17.77
CA PHE A 70 8.25 -2.28 -17.58
C PHE A 70 9.42 -2.44 -18.56
N PRO A 71 9.74 -1.43 -19.38
CA PRO A 71 9.23 -0.04 -19.33
C PRO A 71 7.88 0.20 -20.02
N ASP A 72 7.30 -0.78 -20.71
CA ASP A 72 6.08 -0.61 -21.54
C ASP A 72 4.75 -0.63 -20.75
N ASN A 73 4.71 -0.03 -19.56
CA ASN A 73 3.51 -0.02 -18.70
C ASN A 73 2.37 0.82 -19.29
N ASP A 74 1.13 0.37 -19.05
CA ASP A 74 -0.07 1.16 -19.34
C ASP A 74 -0.51 1.91 -18.08
N ILE A 75 0.19 3.01 -17.79
CA ILE A 75 -0.09 3.89 -16.64
C ILE A 75 -1.50 4.48 -16.69
N PRO A 76 -2.00 5.00 -17.83
CA PRO A 76 -3.38 5.50 -17.91
C PRO A 76 -4.42 4.45 -17.52
N THR A 77 -4.27 3.20 -17.95
CA THR A 77 -5.18 2.11 -17.55
C THR A 77 -5.05 1.78 -16.06
N ALA A 78 -3.82 1.74 -15.52
CA ALA A 78 -3.60 1.52 -14.10
C ALA A 78 -4.28 2.59 -13.23
N GLU A 79 -4.07 3.88 -13.57
CA GLU A 79 -4.72 5.01 -12.89
C GLU A 79 -6.24 4.94 -13.01
N ALA A 80 -6.78 4.55 -14.17
CA ALA A 80 -8.22 4.41 -14.36
C ALA A 80 -8.85 3.35 -13.44
N TYR A 81 -8.14 2.24 -13.18
CA TYR A 81 -8.59 1.22 -12.22
C TYR A 81 -8.47 1.68 -10.77
N ILE A 82 -7.37 2.34 -10.39
CA ILE A 82 -7.24 2.89 -9.03
C ILE A 82 -8.27 4.00 -8.77
N ARG A 83 -8.55 4.86 -9.76
CA ARG A 83 -9.62 5.85 -9.69
C ARG A 83 -10.97 5.21 -9.39
N ARG A 84 -11.30 4.11 -10.08
CA ARG A 84 -12.53 3.32 -9.79
C ARG A 84 -12.52 2.77 -8.36
N PHE A 85 -11.37 2.30 -7.88
CA PHE A 85 -11.21 1.81 -6.51
C PHE A 85 -11.46 2.92 -5.46
N TYR A 86 -10.89 4.11 -5.64
CA TYR A 86 -11.13 5.23 -4.72
C TYR A 86 -12.55 5.80 -4.81
N LEU A 87 -13.16 5.84 -5.99
CA LEU A 87 -14.59 6.18 -6.12
C LEU A 87 -15.47 5.17 -5.38
N PHE A 88 -15.14 3.89 -5.48
CA PHE A 88 -15.82 2.83 -4.72
C PHE A 88 -15.69 3.04 -3.21
N LEU A 89 -14.51 3.41 -2.71
CA LEU A 89 -14.31 3.74 -1.28
C LEU A 89 -15.12 4.97 -0.85
N LYS A 90 -15.19 6.02 -1.68
CA LYS A 90 -16.06 7.19 -1.42
C LYS A 90 -17.55 6.85 -1.36
N GLY A 91 -17.98 5.76 -2.01
CA GLY A 91 -19.35 5.25 -1.87
C GLY A 91 -19.63 4.56 -0.53
N ILE A 92 -18.59 4.20 0.24
CA ILE A 92 -18.69 3.46 1.51
C ILE A 92 -18.44 4.39 2.71
N TYR A 93 -17.51 5.32 2.54
CA TYR A 93 -16.98 6.21 3.58
C TYR A 93 -17.15 7.67 3.14
N PRO A 94 -17.41 8.62 4.05
CA PRO A 94 -17.47 10.05 3.78
C PRO A 94 -16.03 10.60 3.65
N LEU A 95 -15.33 10.25 2.57
CA LEU A 95 -13.94 10.63 2.33
C LEU A 95 -13.86 11.91 1.51
N HIS A 96 -12.99 12.82 1.95
CA HIS A 96 -12.73 14.10 1.30
C HIS A 96 -11.27 14.16 0.86
N PHE A 97 -11.00 13.64 -0.35
CA PHE A 97 -9.72 13.77 -1.04
C PHE A 97 -9.95 13.88 -2.56
N ASP A 98 -8.95 14.39 -3.28
CA ASP A 98 -8.97 14.40 -4.75
C ASP A 98 -8.67 12.98 -5.28
N VAL A 99 -9.65 12.38 -5.94
CA VAL A 99 -9.58 10.99 -6.43
C VAL A 99 -8.56 10.85 -7.56
N GLU A 100 -8.44 11.87 -8.42
CA GLU A 100 -7.52 11.83 -9.55
C GLU A 100 -6.09 11.95 -9.05
N GLU A 101 -5.83 12.87 -8.12
CA GLU A 101 -4.53 12.98 -7.44
C GLU A 101 -4.19 11.68 -6.70
N ALA A 102 -5.15 11.10 -5.95
CA ALA A 102 -4.91 9.87 -5.21
C ALA A 102 -4.53 8.72 -6.14
N ALA A 103 -5.25 8.56 -7.26
CA ALA A 103 -4.96 7.52 -8.23
C ALA A 103 -3.58 7.69 -8.87
N ARG A 104 -3.22 8.92 -9.24
CA ARG A 104 -1.89 9.22 -9.76
C ARG A 104 -0.79 8.95 -8.74
N GLN A 105 -0.94 9.35 -7.49
CA GLN A 105 0.10 9.12 -6.46
C GLN A 105 0.26 7.64 -6.11
N GLU A 106 -0.84 6.88 -6.07
CA GLU A 106 -0.81 5.44 -5.84
C GLU A 106 -0.05 4.72 -6.95
N VAL A 107 -0.34 5.02 -8.22
CA VAL A 107 0.38 4.40 -9.35
C VAL A 107 1.82 4.93 -9.45
N ASN A 108 2.06 6.20 -9.12
CA ASN A 108 3.40 6.81 -9.17
C ASN A 108 4.39 6.06 -8.27
N TRP A 109 4.01 5.71 -7.03
CA TRP A 109 4.95 4.99 -6.17
C TRP A 109 5.27 3.59 -6.72
N TRP A 110 4.37 2.92 -7.44
CA TRP A 110 4.65 1.64 -8.13
C TRP A 110 5.74 1.82 -9.20
N VAL A 111 5.64 2.89 -9.98
CA VAL A 111 6.61 3.20 -11.04
C VAL A 111 7.97 3.54 -10.45
N VAL A 112 7.99 4.38 -9.42
CA VAL A 112 9.22 4.76 -8.70
C VAL A 112 9.88 3.53 -8.08
N HIS A 113 9.10 2.66 -7.43
CA HIS A 113 9.60 1.41 -6.85
C HIS A 113 10.26 0.52 -7.90
N ARG A 114 9.59 0.28 -9.04
CA ARG A 114 10.16 -0.53 -10.14
C ARG A 114 11.44 0.06 -10.69
N ARG A 115 11.52 1.39 -10.87
CA ARG A 115 12.75 2.05 -11.35
C ARG A 115 13.90 1.93 -10.35
N LEU A 116 13.60 1.98 -9.06
CA LEU A 116 14.56 1.91 -7.96
C LEU A 116 14.77 0.49 -7.42
N PHE A 117 14.37 -0.54 -8.16
CA PHE A 117 14.40 -1.94 -7.72
C PHE A 117 15.74 -2.33 -7.08
N ALA A 118 15.69 -2.71 -5.79
CA ALA A 118 16.83 -3.04 -4.94
C ALA A 118 17.99 -2.01 -4.97
N GLN A 119 17.67 -0.72 -5.07
CA GLN A 119 18.59 0.38 -4.82
C GLN A 119 18.45 0.84 -3.35
N GLU A 120 19.57 0.96 -2.64
CA GLU A 120 19.57 1.40 -1.24
C GLU A 120 19.26 2.90 -1.10
N GLN A 121 19.67 3.71 -2.07
CA GLN A 121 19.33 5.14 -2.12
C GLN A 121 17.92 5.30 -2.72
N ASN A 122 16.89 5.15 -1.89
CA ASN A 122 15.49 5.14 -2.33
C ASN A 122 14.63 6.26 -1.73
N GLN A 123 15.23 7.42 -1.40
CA GLN A 123 14.52 8.57 -0.85
C GLN A 123 13.32 9.01 -1.71
N GLU A 124 13.45 8.93 -3.03
CA GLU A 124 12.34 9.24 -3.94
C GLU A 124 11.14 8.29 -3.77
N LEU A 125 11.38 7.01 -3.47
CA LEU A 125 10.32 6.05 -3.14
C LEU A 125 9.65 6.39 -1.81
N VAL A 126 10.44 6.76 -0.80
CA VAL A 126 9.91 7.22 0.50
C VAL A 126 8.93 8.38 0.30
N GLU A 127 9.34 9.39 -0.46
CA GLU A 127 8.49 10.54 -0.74
C GLU A 127 7.23 10.18 -1.57
N ALA A 128 7.36 9.28 -2.55
CA ALA A 128 6.22 8.83 -3.35
C ALA A 128 5.17 8.11 -2.48
N VAL A 129 5.61 7.23 -1.58
CA VAL A 129 4.73 6.54 -0.62
C VAL A 129 4.08 7.53 0.35
N ALA A 130 4.85 8.48 0.90
CA ALA A 130 4.34 9.49 1.82
C ALA A 130 3.29 10.39 1.16
N ARG A 131 3.50 10.81 -0.10
CA ARG A 131 2.51 11.57 -0.89
C ARG A 131 1.23 10.77 -1.12
N SER A 132 1.33 9.48 -1.42
CA SER A 132 0.16 8.60 -1.57
C SER A 132 -0.70 8.57 -0.29
N TYR A 133 -0.05 8.39 0.87
CA TYR A 133 -0.72 8.46 2.17
C TYR A 133 -1.33 9.83 2.44
N ALA A 134 -0.59 10.91 2.19
CA ALA A 134 -1.03 12.27 2.47
C ALA A 134 -2.30 12.63 1.70
N VAL A 135 -2.36 12.26 0.41
CA VAL A 135 -3.55 12.51 -0.40
C VAL A 135 -4.73 11.68 0.09
N PHE A 136 -4.54 10.39 0.36
CA PHE A 136 -5.64 9.51 0.78
C PHE A 136 -6.19 9.87 2.17
N PHE A 137 -5.31 10.11 3.14
CA PHE A 137 -5.70 10.40 4.52
C PHE A 137 -5.92 11.90 4.79
N GLY A 138 -5.49 12.79 3.90
CA GLY A 138 -5.57 14.24 4.12
C GLY A 138 -4.61 14.74 5.21
N THR A 139 -3.56 13.98 5.50
CA THR A 139 -2.57 14.26 6.55
C THR A 139 -1.32 14.90 5.93
N PRO A 140 -0.67 15.87 6.60
CA PRO A 140 0.59 16.45 6.11
C PRO A 140 1.68 15.41 5.82
N VAL A 141 2.39 15.57 4.70
CA VAL A 141 3.40 14.62 4.20
C VAL A 141 4.52 14.39 5.22
N ASP A 142 4.99 15.44 5.88
CA ASP A 142 6.06 15.42 6.88
C ASP A 142 5.77 14.46 8.03
N ARG A 143 4.51 14.36 8.48
CA ARG A 143 4.08 13.41 9.51
C ARG A 143 4.08 11.96 9.07
N LEU A 144 4.06 11.73 7.75
CA LEU A 144 3.95 10.41 7.14
C LEU A 144 5.31 9.88 6.64
N MET A 145 6.35 10.71 6.67
CA MET A 145 7.68 10.37 6.16
C MET A 145 8.29 9.15 6.87
N GLU A 146 8.19 9.07 8.20
CA GLU A 146 8.77 7.94 8.95
C GLU A 146 8.06 6.62 8.60
N ALA A 147 6.73 6.63 8.53
CA ALA A 147 5.95 5.46 8.12
C ALA A 147 6.29 5.02 6.69
N ALA A 148 6.40 5.99 5.77
CA ALA A 148 6.77 5.72 4.39
C ALA A 148 8.20 5.17 4.26
N ALA A 149 9.14 5.67 5.06
CA ALA A 149 10.53 5.21 5.07
C ALA A 149 10.65 3.74 5.48
N GLU A 150 9.90 3.33 6.52
CA GLU A 150 9.85 1.94 6.96
C GLU A 150 9.20 1.03 5.90
N ARG A 151 8.15 1.49 5.21
CA ARG A 151 7.52 0.70 4.14
C ARG A 151 8.46 0.53 2.94
N ALA A 152 9.15 1.59 2.52
CA ALA A 152 10.16 1.54 1.47
C ALA A 152 11.35 0.63 1.85
N ARG A 153 11.72 0.57 3.14
CA ARG A 153 12.72 -0.40 3.64
C ARG A 153 12.23 -1.83 3.53
N GLY A 154 10.95 -2.09 3.82
CA GLY A 154 10.32 -3.39 3.59
C GLY A 154 10.41 -3.82 2.12
N MET A 155 10.04 -2.92 1.21
CA MET A 155 10.15 -3.13 -0.25
C MET A 155 11.60 -3.43 -0.67
N LEU A 156 12.58 -2.70 -0.14
CA LEU A 156 14.01 -2.96 -0.40
C LEU A 156 14.43 -4.37 0.02
N TYR A 157 14.01 -4.84 1.20
CA TYR A 157 14.31 -6.22 1.63
C TYR A 157 13.67 -7.27 0.72
N SER A 158 12.44 -7.01 0.25
CA SER A 158 11.76 -7.84 -0.74
C SER A 158 12.57 -7.90 -2.05
N ASP A 159 12.98 -6.75 -2.57
CA ASP A 159 13.74 -6.66 -3.82
C ASP A 159 15.12 -7.34 -3.70
N GLN A 160 15.79 -7.18 -2.57
CA GLN A 160 17.07 -7.86 -2.28
C GLN A 160 16.89 -9.38 -2.21
N TRP A 161 15.79 -9.85 -1.61
CA TRP A 161 15.45 -11.27 -1.57
C TRP A 161 15.19 -11.84 -2.97
N VAL A 162 14.48 -11.08 -3.82
CA VAL A 162 14.26 -11.44 -5.23
C VAL A 162 15.57 -11.49 -6.00
N ARG A 163 16.41 -10.45 -5.89
CA ARG A 163 17.74 -10.40 -6.51
C ARG A 163 18.64 -11.54 -6.04
N GLY A 164 18.50 -11.96 -4.78
CA GLY A 164 19.22 -13.07 -4.15
C GLY A 164 18.69 -14.47 -4.47
N GLY A 165 17.71 -14.63 -5.37
CA GLY A 165 17.22 -15.94 -5.81
C GLY A 165 16.04 -16.50 -4.99
N MET A 166 15.38 -15.67 -4.18
CA MET A 166 14.12 -15.99 -3.50
C MET A 166 14.17 -17.21 -2.56
N GLU A 167 15.21 -17.35 -1.74
CA GLU A 167 15.35 -18.47 -0.81
C GLU A 167 14.18 -18.58 0.21
N GLY A 168 13.82 -19.82 0.56
CA GLY A 168 12.69 -20.16 1.45
C GLY A 168 12.72 -19.49 2.83
N HIS A 169 13.88 -19.57 3.48
CA HIS A 169 14.10 -19.17 4.88
C HIS A 169 15.02 -17.96 4.99
N SER A 170 14.96 -17.06 3.99
CA SER A 170 15.84 -15.89 3.97
C SER A 170 15.57 -14.97 5.17
N PRO A 171 16.61 -14.50 5.89
CA PRO A 171 16.44 -13.50 6.94
C PRO A 171 15.87 -12.17 6.42
N LEU A 172 15.94 -11.92 5.09
CA LEU A 172 15.34 -10.74 4.47
C LEU A 172 13.82 -10.73 4.60
N LEU A 173 13.15 -11.90 4.54
CA LEU A 173 11.69 -11.98 4.72
C LEU A 173 11.26 -11.61 6.14
N VAL A 174 12.11 -11.88 7.14
CA VAL A 174 11.87 -11.47 8.53
C VAL A 174 12.03 -9.96 8.67
N ARG A 175 13.11 -9.41 8.11
CA ARG A 175 13.38 -7.96 8.12
C ARG A 175 12.32 -7.16 7.35
N GLU A 176 11.84 -7.70 6.23
CA GLU A 176 10.72 -7.16 5.46
C GLU A 176 9.48 -7.04 6.36
N GLU A 177 9.07 -8.11 7.02
CA GLU A 177 7.89 -8.09 7.89
C GLU A 177 8.04 -7.12 9.07
N GLU A 178 9.23 -7.06 9.69
CA GLU A 178 9.53 -6.12 10.77
C GLU A 178 9.43 -4.66 10.32
N ALA A 179 9.99 -4.34 9.16
CA ALA A 179 9.93 -3.00 8.58
C ALA A 179 8.47 -2.61 8.25
N LEU A 180 7.70 -3.52 7.63
CA LEU A 180 6.28 -3.28 7.34
C LEU A 180 5.45 -3.11 8.63
N ARG A 181 5.72 -3.90 9.67
CA ARG A 181 5.06 -3.74 10.99
C ARG A 181 5.36 -2.37 11.59
N SER A 182 6.60 -1.90 11.48
CA SER A 182 7.02 -0.57 11.93
C SER A 182 6.28 0.51 11.15
N ALA A 183 6.27 0.41 9.82
CA ALA A 183 5.60 1.33 8.91
C ALA A 183 4.12 1.52 9.27
N TYR A 184 3.39 0.42 9.41
CA TYR A 184 1.96 0.46 9.71
C TYR A 184 1.65 0.91 11.14
N ARG A 185 2.55 0.66 12.11
CA ARG A 185 2.41 1.23 13.45
C ARG A 185 2.57 2.74 13.43
N LEU A 186 3.62 3.25 12.75
CA LEU A 186 3.89 4.67 12.62
C LEU A 186 2.76 5.38 11.87
N LEU A 187 2.27 4.80 10.76
CA LEU A 187 1.13 5.31 10.03
C LEU A 187 -0.08 5.46 10.93
N ARG A 188 -0.45 4.40 11.66
CA ARG A 188 -1.60 4.44 12.57
C ARG A 188 -1.43 5.50 13.67
N SER A 189 -0.24 5.63 14.24
CA SER A 189 0.04 6.67 15.24
C SER A 189 -0.11 8.08 14.67
N ALA A 190 0.44 8.34 13.48
CA ALA A 190 0.34 9.63 12.81
C ALA A 190 -1.13 10.03 12.54
N LEU A 191 -1.96 9.06 12.12
CA LEU A 191 -3.39 9.27 11.89
C LEU A 191 -4.18 9.53 13.18
N ALA A 192 -3.81 8.88 14.29
CA ALA A 192 -4.49 9.06 15.58
C ALA A 192 -4.20 10.41 16.23
N GLU A 193 -2.98 10.93 16.09
CA GLU A 193 -2.60 12.23 16.67
C GLU A 193 -3.28 13.41 15.96
N GLU A 194 -3.58 13.31 14.66
CA GLU A 194 -4.34 14.32 13.93
C GLU A 194 -5.78 14.47 14.47
N GLU A 195 -6.39 13.36 14.92
CA GLU A 195 -7.71 13.39 15.57
C GLU A 195 -7.69 14.18 16.88
N VAL A 196 -6.60 14.11 17.66
CA VAL A 196 -6.48 14.85 18.93
C VAL A 196 -6.37 16.35 18.69
N VAL A 197 -5.70 16.76 17.60
CA VAL A 197 -5.52 18.18 17.25
C VAL A 197 -6.81 18.79 16.72
N HIS A 198 -7.59 18.06 15.92
CA HIS A 198 -8.85 18.56 15.33
C HIS A 198 -10.11 18.29 16.18
N GLY A 199 -10.04 17.40 17.17
CA GLY A 199 -11.13 17.07 18.10
C GLY A 199 -11.25 18.00 19.32
N ARG A 200 -10.45 19.08 19.37
CA ARG A 200 -10.60 20.19 20.33
C ARG A 200 -11.17 21.41 19.61
N ALA A 201 -12.46 21.37 19.29
CA ALA A 201 -13.26 22.54 18.92
C ALA A 201 -14.69 22.34 19.44
#